data_AF-A0A429X1C8-F1
#
_entry.id   AF-A0A429X1C8-F1
#
_cell.length_a   1.000
_cell.length_b   1.000
_cell.length_c   1.000
_cell.angle_alpha   90.00
_cell.angle_beta   90.00
_cell.angle_gamma   90.00
#
_symmetry.space_group_name_H-M   'P 1'
#
loop_
_entity.id
_entity.type
_entity.pdbx_description
1 polymer ?
#
loop_
_entity_poly.entity_id
_entity_poly.type
_entity_poly.pdbx_seq_one_letter_code
_entity_poly.pdbx_strand_id
1 'polypeptide(L)'
;MKNKPWIDISQPLTNDMAVWPGDTPFNFKLSFTKEQTGSVNIGQFTTSAHTGTHIDAPYHFDENGEKVHELDVNIYVGQARVVDVTGCEMVGKEELEQFSLEGVERLLLKTSDGRDLGRFPEKFTVFRENIGPFLKEKGVRLLGTDGPSVDAIDSKTMDAHHSLNDNGVYILENIVLTDVEPGDYELIALPLAIEGADGSPVRAVLRPIG
;
A
#
# COMPACT_ATOMS: atom_id res chain seq x y z
N MET A 1 1.74 -26.67 15.42
CA MET A 1 1.94 -25.22 15.60
C MET A 1 0.57 -24.59 15.68
N LYS A 2 0.25 -23.80 16.70
CA LYS A 2 -1.06 -23.11 16.74
C LYS A 2 -1.05 -22.09 15.61
N ASN A 3 -2.03 -22.13 14.71
CA ASN A 3 -2.16 -21.11 13.66
C ASN A 3 -2.25 -19.74 14.34
N LYS A 4 -1.22 -18.90 14.17
CA LYS A 4 -1.26 -17.51 14.60
C LYS A 4 -2.36 -16.79 13.81
N PRO A 5 -3.13 -15.89 14.45
CA PRO A 5 -4.20 -15.17 13.75
C PRO A 5 -3.63 -14.22 12.70
N TRP A 6 -4.44 -13.89 11.70
CA TRP A 6 -4.17 -12.78 10.78
C TRP A 6 -4.34 -11.45 11.51
N ILE A 7 -3.46 -10.51 11.23
CA ILE A 7 -3.43 -9.14 11.70
C ILE A 7 -3.88 -8.26 10.53
N ASP A 8 -4.89 -7.44 10.76
CA ASP A 8 -5.35 -6.49 9.76
C ASP A 8 -4.45 -5.26 9.75
N ILE A 9 -3.91 -4.93 8.58
CA ILE A 9 -3.06 -3.76 8.38
C ILE A 9 -3.69 -2.80 7.36
N SER A 10 -5.01 -2.85 7.20
CA SER A 10 -5.77 -1.98 6.29
C SER A 10 -6.43 -0.83 7.01
N GLN A 11 -6.52 0.32 6.35
CA GLN A 11 -7.31 1.45 6.82
C GLN A 11 -8.80 1.17 6.66
N PRO A 12 -9.64 1.47 7.68
CA PRO A 12 -11.07 1.48 7.51
C PRO A 12 -11.49 2.51 6.45
N LEU A 13 -12.24 2.07 5.44
CA LEU A 13 -12.87 2.98 4.48
C LEU A 13 -14.12 3.60 5.11
N THR A 14 -14.11 4.92 5.30
CA THR A 14 -15.21 5.67 5.93
C THR A 14 -15.47 6.96 5.16
N ASN A 15 -16.69 7.50 5.26
CA ASN A 15 -17.04 8.75 4.56
C ASN A 15 -16.29 9.98 5.11
N ASP A 16 -15.65 9.86 6.27
CA ASP A 16 -14.88 10.92 6.93
C ASP A 16 -13.37 10.72 6.78
N MET A 17 -12.92 9.71 6.03
CA MET A 17 -11.50 9.42 5.88
C MET A 17 -10.79 10.48 5.03
N ALA A 18 -9.50 10.64 5.28
CA ALA A 18 -8.67 11.46 4.42
C ALA A 18 -8.49 10.83 3.03
N VAL A 19 -8.46 11.69 2.01
CA VAL A 19 -8.09 11.37 0.64
C VAL A 19 -7.01 12.33 0.17
N TRP A 20 -6.36 12.03 -0.96
CA TRP A 20 -5.43 12.97 -1.57
C TRP A 20 -6.11 14.33 -1.81
N PRO A 21 -5.47 15.47 -1.49
CA PRO A 21 -6.10 16.78 -1.63
C PRO A 21 -6.61 17.03 -3.05
N GLY A 22 -7.92 17.24 -3.19
CA GLY A 22 -8.59 17.49 -4.46
C GLY A 22 -9.09 16.23 -5.20
N ASP A 23 -8.81 15.04 -4.69
CA ASP A 23 -9.25 13.77 -5.28
C ASP A 23 -10.70 13.41 -4.88
N THR A 24 -11.26 12.38 -5.52
CA THR A 24 -12.60 11.85 -5.31
C THR A 24 -12.74 11.31 -3.88
N PRO A 25 -13.60 11.92 -3.03
CA PRO A 25 -13.83 11.43 -1.68
C PRO A 25 -14.46 10.04 -1.66
N PHE A 26 -14.15 9.24 -0.63
CA PHE A 26 -14.90 8.02 -0.38
C PHE A 26 -16.34 8.34 0.02
N ASN A 27 -17.30 7.70 -0.65
CA ASN A 27 -18.71 7.81 -0.30
C ASN A 27 -19.39 6.46 -0.38
N PHE A 28 -19.65 5.82 0.75
CA PHE A 28 -20.59 4.72 0.86
C PHE A 28 -21.98 5.25 1.24
N LYS A 29 -23.01 4.73 0.57
CA LYS A 29 -24.41 4.94 0.93
C LYS A 29 -25.28 3.76 0.52
N LEU A 30 -26.45 3.65 1.14
CA LEU A 30 -27.49 2.75 0.66
C LEU A 30 -28.25 3.43 -0.48
N SER A 31 -28.22 2.82 -1.67
CA SER A 31 -29.10 3.18 -2.79
C SER A 31 -30.55 2.85 -2.46
N PHE A 32 -30.77 1.72 -1.80
CA PHE A 32 -32.07 1.29 -1.31
C PHE A 32 -31.93 0.60 0.05
N THR A 33 -32.86 0.88 0.96
CA THR A 33 -32.95 0.20 2.25
C THR A 33 -33.75 -1.09 2.14
N LYS A 34 -33.56 -2.00 3.10
CA LYS A 34 -34.34 -3.22 3.24
C LYS A 34 -35.84 -2.95 3.34
N GLU A 35 -36.24 -1.84 3.97
CA GLU A 35 -37.64 -1.42 4.03
C GLU A 35 -38.19 -1.10 2.63
N GLN A 36 -37.42 -0.38 1.81
CA GLN A 36 -37.81 -0.03 0.44
C GLN A 36 -37.84 -1.22 -0.51
N THR A 37 -36.90 -2.16 -0.38
CA THR A 37 -36.82 -3.36 -1.25
C THR A 37 -37.66 -4.53 -0.74
N GLY A 38 -38.11 -4.48 0.52
CA GLY A 38 -38.76 -5.58 1.23
C GLY A 38 -37.84 -6.75 1.61
N SER A 39 -36.53 -6.70 1.33
CA SER A 39 -35.63 -7.87 1.54
C SER A 39 -34.19 -7.53 1.91
N VAL A 40 -33.56 -6.59 1.22
CA VAL A 40 -32.11 -6.33 1.30
C VAL A 40 -31.76 -4.84 1.31
N ASN A 41 -30.66 -4.49 1.97
CA ASN A 41 -30.00 -3.21 1.76
C ASN A 41 -29.12 -3.30 0.52
N ILE A 42 -29.23 -2.36 -0.40
CA ILE A 42 -28.39 -2.27 -1.60
C ILE A 42 -27.46 -1.08 -1.42
N GLY A 43 -26.19 -1.38 -1.15
CA GLY A 43 -25.13 -0.38 -1.00
C GLY A 43 -24.52 0.01 -2.35
N GLN A 44 -24.01 1.23 -2.42
CA GLN A 44 -23.11 1.70 -3.46
C GLN A 44 -21.96 2.46 -2.81
N PHE A 45 -20.80 2.46 -3.46
CA PHE A 45 -19.72 3.36 -3.09
C PHE A 45 -19.09 4.02 -4.32
N THR A 46 -18.55 5.22 -4.10
CA THR A 46 -17.71 5.95 -5.05
C THR A 46 -16.42 6.30 -4.33
N THR A 47 -15.28 6.12 -4.98
CA THR A 47 -13.96 6.32 -4.37
C THR A 47 -12.91 6.49 -5.45
N SER A 48 -11.80 7.15 -5.10
CA SER A 48 -10.55 7.01 -5.85
C SER A 48 -9.93 5.63 -5.62
N ALA A 49 -9.20 5.12 -6.61
CA ALA A 49 -8.45 3.87 -6.52
C ALA A 49 -7.30 3.94 -5.50
N HIS A 50 -6.83 5.15 -5.20
CA HIS A 50 -5.74 5.46 -4.27
C HIS A 50 -6.24 5.84 -2.87
N THR A 51 -7.47 5.44 -2.53
CA THR A 51 -8.09 5.73 -1.23
C THR A 51 -7.89 4.58 -0.25
N GLY A 52 -7.40 4.91 0.95
CA GLY A 52 -7.08 3.92 1.97
C GLY A 52 -5.91 3.05 1.56
N THR A 53 -5.86 1.82 2.09
CA THR A 53 -4.81 0.85 1.77
C THR A 53 -5.01 0.31 0.35
N HIS A 54 -4.03 0.51 -0.52
CA HIS A 54 -4.17 0.22 -1.95
C HIS A 54 -2.81 -0.13 -2.57
N ILE A 55 -2.86 -0.70 -3.77
CA ILE A 55 -1.70 -0.90 -4.63
C ILE A 55 -1.78 0.02 -5.82
N ASP A 56 -0.62 0.35 -6.38
CA ASP A 56 -0.51 1.05 -7.65
C ASP A 56 -0.14 0.08 -8.77
N ALA A 57 -0.76 0.30 -9.93
CA ALA A 57 -0.30 -0.27 -11.18
C ALA A 57 0.63 0.74 -11.87
N PRO A 58 1.61 0.30 -12.68
CA PRO A 58 2.47 1.21 -13.44
C PRO A 58 1.70 2.23 -14.28
N TYR A 59 0.49 1.89 -14.74
CA TYR A 59 -0.39 2.82 -15.47
C TYR A 59 -0.71 4.13 -14.72
N HIS A 60 -0.59 4.15 -13.39
CA HIS A 60 -0.79 5.35 -12.57
C HIS A 60 0.15 6.51 -12.94
N PHE A 61 1.40 6.20 -13.29
CA PHE A 61 2.45 7.19 -13.55
C PHE A 61 3.13 7.01 -14.93
N ASP A 62 2.78 5.97 -15.68
CA ASP A 62 3.24 5.73 -17.07
C ASP A 62 2.03 5.40 -17.97
N GLU A 63 1.80 6.19 -19.03
CA GLU A 63 0.69 5.98 -19.97
C GLU A 63 0.70 4.59 -20.65
N ASN A 64 1.87 3.95 -20.74
CA ASN A 64 2.05 2.61 -21.32
C ASN A 64 2.21 1.52 -20.26
N GLY A 65 2.09 1.87 -18.98
CA GLY A 65 2.23 0.96 -17.86
C GLY A 65 1.16 -0.14 -17.84
N GLU A 66 1.52 -1.25 -17.19
CA GLU A 66 0.57 -2.32 -16.88
C GLU A 66 -0.57 -1.77 -16.02
N LYS A 67 -1.78 -2.26 -16.29
CA LYS A 67 -3.00 -1.95 -15.55
C LYS A 67 -3.23 -3.03 -14.50
N VAL A 68 -4.06 -2.76 -13.51
CA VAL A 68 -4.29 -3.66 -12.37
C VAL A 68 -4.58 -5.12 -12.75
N HIS A 69 -5.47 -5.35 -13.73
CA HIS A 69 -5.84 -6.70 -14.18
C HIS A 69 -4.73 -7.46 -14.93
N GLU A 70 -3.64 -6.80 -15.30
CA GLU A 70 -2.49 -7.37 -16.01
C GLU A 70 -1.38 -7.82 -15.03
N LEU A 71 -1.44 -7.38 -13.77
CA LEU A 71 -0.40 -7.61 -12.76
C LEU A 71 -0.36 -9.07 -12.27
N ASP A 72 0.84 -9.58 -12.01
CA ASP A 72 1.03 -10.92 -11.43
C ASP A 72 0.59 -10.97 -9.96
N VAL A 73 -0.52 -11.64 -9.69
CA VAL A 73 -1.08 -11.82 -8.33
C VAL A 73 -0.11 -12.46 -7.34
N ASN A 74 0.90 -13.22 -7.81
CA ASN A 74 1.90 -13.82 -6.94
C ASN A 74 2.78 -12.78 -6.24
N ILE A 75 2.88 -11.56 -6.75
CA ILE A 75 3.59 -10.46 -6.10
C ILE A 75 2.93 -10.10 -4.76
N TYR A 76 1.61 -10.19 -4.67
CA TYR A 76 0.81 -9.66 -3.55
C TYR A 76 0.49 -10.68 -2.46
N VAL A 77 1.01 -11.90 -2.57
CA VAL A 77 0.83 -12.98 -1.58
C VAL A 77 2.14 -13.71 -1.33
N GLY A 78 2.56 -13.82 -0.08
CA GLY A 78 3.75 -14.60 0.29
C GLY A 78 4.51 -14.04 1.47
N GLN A 79 5.74 -14.51 1.67
CA GLN A 79 6.58 -14.03 2.77
C GLN A 79 6.94 -12.55 2.58
N ALA A 80 6.87 -11.80 3.68
CA ALA A 80 7.18 -10.40 3.78
C ALA A 80 7.98 -10.12 5.06
N ARG A 81 8.83 -9.10 5.03
CA ARG A 81 9.57 -8.59 6.18
C ARG A 81 9.06 -7.20 6.52
N VAL A 82 8.73 -6.96 7.77
CA VAL A 82 8.48 -5.62 8.33
C VAL A 82 9.77 -5.12 8.94
N VAL A 83 10.21 -3.92 8.54
CA VAL A 83 11.32 -3.21 9.20
C VAL A 83 10.86 -1.84 9.68
N ASP A 84 11.50 -1.36 10.73
CA ASP A 84 11.20 -0.07 11.34
C ASP A 84 12.21 0.99 10.88
N VAL A 85 11.69 2.02 10.22
CA VAL A 85 12.42 3.21 9.77
C VAL A 85 11.75 4.47 10.30
N THR A 86 11.03 4.36 11.42
CA THR A 86 10.34 5.47 12.07
C THR A 86 11.31 6.59 12.40
N GLY A 87 10.91 7.82 12.08
CA GLY A 87 11.74 9.02 12.27
C GLY A 87 12.65 9.36 11.08
N CYS A 88 12.74 8.51 10.05
CA CYS A 88 13.39 8.87 8.80
C CYS A 88 12.46 9.78 7.96
N GLU A 89 12.93 10.97 7.60
CA GLU A 89 12.19 11.84 6.65
C GLU A 89 12.26 11.31 5.21
N MET A 90 13.38 10.68 4.86
CA MET A 90 13.60 10.06 3.56
C MET A 90 14.23 8.69 3.74
N VAL A 91 13.83 7.72 2.91
CA VAL A 91 14.39 6.37 2.91
C VAL A 91 14.92 6.02 1.52
N GLY A 92 16.17 5.60 1.46
CA GLY A 92 16.82 5.08 0.27
C GLY A 92 17.68 3.89 0.62
N LYS A 93 18.68 3.62 -0.21
CA LYS A 93 19.69 2.60 0.06
C LYS A 93 20.34 2.78 1.43
N GLU A 94 20.69 4.02 1.78
CA GLU A 94 21.47 4.36 2.98
C GLU A 94 20.78 3.95 4.28
N GLU A 95 19.47 4.17 4.38
CA GLU A 95 18.69 3.78 5.57
C GLU A 95 18.38 2.27 5.59
N LEU A 96 18.40 1.60 4.44
CA LEU A 96 18.03 0.18 4.33
C LEU A 96 19.23 -0.79 4.40
N GLU A 97 20.46 -0.33 4.13
CA GLU A 97 21.68 -1.15 4.16
C GLU A 97 21.96 -1.83 5.51
N GLN A 98 21.43 -1.28 6.60
CA GLN A 98 21.58 -1.84 7.94
C GLN A 98 20.73 -3.11 8.18
N PHE A 99 19.72 -3.36 7.35
CA PHE A 99 18.86 -4.53 7.48
C PHE A 99 19.35 -5.68 6.60
N SER A 100 19.31 -6.91 7.13
CA SER A 100 19.49 -8.09 6.29
C SER A 100 18.21 -8.30 5.48
N LEU A 101 18.33 -8.19 4.16
CA LEU A 101 17.22 -8.30 3.21
C LEU A 101 17.41 -9.45 2.22
N GLU A 102 18.44 -10.28 2.41
CA GLU A 102 18.73 -11.43 1.56
C GLU A 102 17.57 -12.43 1.59
N GLY A 103 16.98 -12.71 0.41
CA GLY A 103 15.84 -13.62 0.26
C GLY A 103 14.50 -13.00 0.66
N VAL A 104 14.44 -11.71 0.97
CA VAL A 104 13.18 -10.99 1.20
C VAL A 104 12.57 -10.62 -0.14
N GLU A 105 11.36 -11.10 -0.41
CA GLU A 105 10.65 -10.75 -1.66
C GLU A 105 9.67 -9.58 -1.49
N ARG A 106 9.22 -9.29 -0.27
CA ARG A 106 8.23 -8.24 0.04
C ARG A 106 8.70 -7.52 1.28
N LEU A 107 8.88 -6.20 1.20
CA LEU A 107 9.40 -5.38 2.28
C LEU A 107 8.33 -4.37 2.68
N LEU A 108 7.94 -4.35 3.94
CA LEU A 108 7.00 -3.38 4.49
C LEU A 108 7.76 -2.46 5.44
N LEU A 109 7.61 -1.16 5.24
CA LEU A 109 8.31 -0.13 5.99
C LEU A 109 7.33 0.53 6.95
N LYS A 110 7.61 0.39 8.24
CA LYS A 110 6.98 1.20 9.28
C LYS A 110 7.72 2.52 9.35
N THR A 111 7.10 3.59 8.89
CA THR A 111 7.70 4.94 8.86
C THR A 111 7.10 5.86 9.94
N SER A 112 6.02 5.43 10.61
CA SER A 112 5.36 6.20 11.67
C SER A 112 4.97 5.34 12.88
N ASP A 113 4.95 5.96 14.07
CA ASP A 113 4.36 5.38 15.29
C ASP A 113 2.82 5.50 15.33
N GLY A 114 2.21 5.69 14.16
CA GLY A 114 0.79 5.99 14.02
C GLY A 114 0.54 7.40 13.50
N ARG A 115 -0.55 7.51 12.74
CA ARG A 115 -1.02 8.74 12.11
C ARG A 115 -2.52 8.84 12.27
N ASP A 116 -3.04 10.07 12.26
CA ASP A 116 -4.48 10.31 12.22
C ASP A 116 -5.02 9.95 10.83
N LEU A 117 -5.69 8.79 10.72
CA LEU A 117 -6.26 8.32 9.45
C LEU A 117 -7.42 9.20 8.93
N GLY A 118 -7.99 10.05 9.79
CA GLY A 118 -9.01 11.04 9.41
C GLY A 118 -8.43 12.31 8.80
N ARG A 119 -7.09 12.51 8.82
CA ARG A 119 -6.43 13.71 8.31
C ARG A 119 -5.30 13.36 7.34
N PHE A 120 -5.32 13.97 6.16
CA PHE A 120 -4.22 13.81 5.22
C PHE A 120 -2.94 14.43 5.82
N PRO A 121 -1.82 13.70 5.87
CA PRO A 121 -0.60 14.18 6.52
C PRO A 121 0.02 15.34 5.73
N GLU A 122 0.48 16.38 6.43
CA GLU A 122 1.23 17.49 5.81
C GLU A 122 2.65 17.07 5.40
N LYS A 123 3.21 16.08 6.11
CA LYS A 123 4.51 15.48 5.85
C LYS A 123 4.45 13.99 6.17
N PHE A 124 5.15 13.21 5.38
CA PHE A 124 5.34 11.78 5.57
C PHE A 124 6.71 11.39 4.99
N THR A 125 7.19 10.20 5.34
CA THR A 125 8.46 9.68 4.83
C THR A 125 8.36 9.43 3.33
N VAL A 126 9.30 9.98 2.56
CA VAL A 126 9.37 9.81 1.10
C VAL A 126 10.58 8.95 0.72
N PHE A 127 10.61 8.42 -0.50
CA PHE A 127 11.69 7.53 -0.92
C PHE A 127 12.62 8.19 -1.94
N ARG A 128 13.92 7.86 -1.85
CA ARG A 128 14.93 8.34 -2.80
C ARG A 128 14.93 7.46 -4.04
N GLU A 129 15.28 8.04 -5.18
CA GLU A 129 15.43 7.33 -6.46
C GLU A 129 16.38 6.12 -6.38
N ASN A 130 17.35 6.10 -5.46
CA ASN A 130 18.26 4.96 -5.32
C ASN A 130 17.63 3.70 -4.68
N ILE A 131 16.36 3.76 -4.24
CA ILE A 131 15.68 2.64 -3.58
C ILE A 131 15.40 1.47 -4.54
N GLY A 132 14.93 1.74 -5.77
CA GLY A 132 14.58 0.72 -6.75
C GLY A 132 15.74 -0.22 -7.09
N PRO A 133 16.90 0.32 -7.51
CA PRO A 133 18.08 -0.50 -7.80
C PRO A 133 18.55 -1.33 -6.60
N PHE A 134 18.49 -0.75 -5.39
CA PHE A 134 18.88 -1.46 -4.17
C PHE A 134 17.93 -2.62 -3.85
N LEU A 135 16.62 -2.39 -3.91
CA LEU A 135 15.61 -3.42 -3.63
C LEU A 135 15.67 -4.57 -4.65
N LYS A 136 15.90 -4.26 -5.93
CA LYS A 136 16.12 -5.27 -6.98
C LYS A 136 17.37 -6.11 -6.73
N GLU A 137 18.47 -5.49 -6.29
CA GLU A 137 19.69 -6.21 -5.92
C GLU A 137 19.42 -7.22 -4.79
N LYS A 138 18.52 -6.88 -3.85
CA LYS A 138 18.11 -7.77 -2.75
C LYS A 138 17.05 -8.81 -3.13
N GLY A 139 16.46 -8.70 -4.32
CA GLY A 139 15.38 -9.58 -4.79
C GLY A 139 13.99 -9.21 -4.27
N VAL A 140 13.83 -8.01 -3.71
CA VAL A 140 12.53 -7.47 -3.29
C VAL A 140 11.72 -7.11 -4.53
N ARG A 141 10.45 -7.51 -4.55
CA ARG A 141 9.50 -7.31 -5.66
C ARG A 141 8.27 -6.48 -5.25
N LEU A 142 8.06 -6.27 -3.96
CA LEU A 142 6.98 -5.43 -3.44
C LEU A 142 7.52 -4.58 -2.30
N LEU A 143 7.31 -3.28 -2.38
CA LEU A 143 7.53 -2.32 -1.31
C LEU A 143 6.18 -1.87 -0.76
N GLY A 144 6.00 -2.00 0.56
CA GLY A 144 4.85 -1.46 1.29
C GLY A 144 5.25 -0.32 2.22
N THR A 145 4.44 0.72 2.31
CA THR A 145 4.65 1.88 3.20
C THR A 145 3.36 2.25 3.95
N ASP A 146 3.48 2.62 5.23
CA ASP A 146 2.37 3.20 6.00
C ASP A 146 2.11 4.69 5.70
N GLY A 147 2.91 5.27 4.79
CA GLY A 147 2.67 6.57 4.16
C GLY A 147 1.63 6.53 3.03
N PRO A 148 1.06 7.69 2.64
CA PRO A 148 0.09 7.80 1.56
C PRO A 148 0.70 7.90 0.16
N SER A 149 2.03 7.96 0.05
CA SER A 149 2.75 7.87 -1.22
C SER A 149 4.20 7.44 -1.00
N VAL A 150 4.86 6.91 -2.03
CA VAL A 150 6.32 6.80 -2.07
C VAL A 150 7.03 8.11 -2.46
N ASP A 151 6.33 9.07 -3.04
CA ASP A 151 6.86 10.37 -3.44
C ASP A 151 6.27 11.52 -2.60
N ALA A 152 6.91 12.69 -2.62
CA ALA A 152 6.38 13.87 -1.94
C ALA A 152 5.04 14.31 -2.55
N ILE A 153 4.15 14.87 -1.71
CA ILE A 153 2.79 15.31 -2.11
C ILE A 153 2.77 16.28 -3.30
N ASP A 154 3.80 17.10 -3.44
CA ASP A 154 3.95 18.11 -4.49
C ASP A 154 4.83 17.65 -5.65
N SER A 155 5.34 16.40 -5.60
CA SER A 155 6.12 15.81 -6.68
C SER A 155 5.32 15.80 -7.98
N LYS A 156 6.05 16.04 -9.07
CA LYS A 156 5.57 15.97 -10.46
C LYS A 156 6.45 15.08 -11.33
N THR A 157 7.58 14.64 -10.79
CA THR A 157 8.54 13.76 -11.46
C THR A 157 8.35 12.30 -11.06
N MET A 158 7.74 12.04 -9.89
CA MET A 158 7.44 10.69 -9.40
C MET A 158 8.66 9.76 -9.39
N ASP A 159 9.81 10.30 -8.96
CA ASP A 159 11.11 9.66 -9.11
C ASP A 159 11.19 8.31 -8.36
N ALA A 160 10.54 8.19 -7.20
CA ALA A 160 10.50 6.92 -6.48
C ALA A 160 9.60 5.90 -7.19
N HIS A 161 8.43 6.30 -7.69
CA HIS A 161 7.55 5.41 -8.46
C HIS A 161 8.27 4.85 -9.70
N HIS A 162 8.87 5.72 -10.51
CA HIS A 162 9.60 5.29 -11.71
C HIS A 162 10.79 4.40 -11.37
N SER A 163 11.57 4.76 -10.36
CA SER A 163 12.70 3.93 -9.92
C SER A 163 12.27 2.53 -9.48
N LEU A 164 11.21 2.42 -8.69
CA LEU A 164 10.67 1.13 -8.24
C LEU A 164 10.18 0.30 -9.44
N ASN A 165 9.40 0.90 -10.33
CA ASN A 165 8.86 0.26 -11.53
C ASN A 165 9.95 -0.26 -12.48
N ASP A 166 10.94 0.58 -12.82
CA ASP A 166 12.06 0.23 -13.71
C ASP A 166 12.90 -0.93 -13.15
N ASN A 167 12.78 -1.17 -11.84
CA ASN A 167 13.47 -2.22 -11.12
C ASN A 167 12.58 -3.41 -10.74
N GLY A 168 11.33 -3.45 -11.20
CA GLY A 168 10.40 -4.56 -10.98
C GLY A 168 9.90 -4.67 -9.55
N VAL A 169 9.81 -3.53 -8.85
CA VAL A 169 9.32 -3.42 -7.48
C VAL A 169 7.95 -2.75 -7.50
N TYR A 170 6.92 -3.48 -7.11
CA TYR A 170 5.53 -3.01 -7.04
C TYR A 170 5.28 -2.28 -5.71
N ILE A 171 4.18 -1.53 -5.66
CA ILE A 171 3.89 -0.57 -4.58
C ILE A 171 2.61 -0.96 -3.84
N LEU A 172 2.64 -0.85 -2.51
CA LEU A 172 1.51 -0.98 -1.59
C LEU A 172 1.56 0.20 -0.60
N GLU A 173 0.56 1.05 -0.63
CA GLU A 173 0.56 2.29 0.16
C GLU A 173 -0.50 2.24 1.26
N ASN A 174 -0.39 3.17 2.21
CA ASN A 174 -1.39 3.39 3.24
C ASN A 174 -1.65 2.13 4.11
N ILE A 175 -0.69 1.23 4.30
CA ILE A 175 -0.83 0.15 5.28
C ILE A 175 -0.77 0.69 6.72
N VAL A 176 -1.24 -0.08 7.69
CA VAL A 176 -1.28 0.31 9.11
C VAL A 176 -0.36 -0.61 9.91
N LEU A 177 0.79 -0.08 10.34
CA LEU A 177 1.84 -0.86 11.02
C LEU A 177 2.07 -0.45 12.49
N THR A 178 1.23 0.42 13.05
CA THR A 178 1.39 0.94 14.43
C THR A 178 1.57 -0.16 15.46
N ASP A 179 0.71 -1.19 15.41
CA ASP A 179 0.72 -2.33 16.34
C ASP A 179 1.43 -3.58 15.77
N VAL A 180 2.26 -3.40 14.72
CA VAL A 180 3.01 -4.49 14.08
C VAL A 180 4.48 -4.39 14.46
N GLU A 181 5.00 -5.47 15.03
CA GLU A 181 6.42 -5.59 15.39
C GLU A 181 7.27 -5.91 14.15
N PRO A 182 8.51 -5.40 14.06
CA PRO A 182 9.46 -5.82 13.03
C PRO A 182 9.69 -7.34 13.03
N GLY A 183 9.78 -7.93 11.84
CA GLY A 183 9.94 -9.38 11.71
C GLY A 183 9.37 -9.95 10.42
N ASP A 184 9.28 -11.28 10.37
CA ASP A 184 8.84 -12.02 9.19
C ASP A 184 7.37 -12.45 9.30
N TYR A 185 6.63 -12.24 8.21
CA TYR A 185 5.19 -12.47 8.11
C TYR A 185 4.85 -13.13 6.77
N GLU A 186 3.69 -13.77 6.71
CA GLU A 186 2.97 -13.95 5.45
C GLU A 186 2.09 -12.72 5.21
N LEU A 187 2.15 -12.16 4.00
CA LEU A 187 1.33 -11.06 3.51
C LEU A 187 0.26 -11.58 2.54
N ILE A 188 -0.93 -10.98 2.62
CA ILE A 188 -1.94 -11.00 1.55
C ILE A 188 -2.37 -9.55 1.32
N ALA A 189 -2.24 -9.05 0.10
CA ALA A 189 -2.66 -7.71 -0.33
C ALA A 189 -3.14 -7.69 -1.79
N LEU A 190 -3.95 -8.68 -2.18
CA LEU A 190 -4.39 -8.85 -3.56
C LEU A 190 -5.24 -7.65 -4.06
N PRO A 191 -4.96 -7.13 -5.27
CA PRO A 191 -5.84 -6.17 -5.92
C PRO A 191 -7.16 -6.80 -6.36
N LEU A 192 -8.18 -5.95 -6.52
CA LEU A 192 -9.40 -6.30 -7.23
C LEU A 192 -9.10 -6.45 -8.73
N ALA A 193 -9.83 -7.31 -9.42
CA ALA A 193 -9.69 -7.51 -10.87
C ALA A 193 -10.40 -6.39 -11.66
N ILE A 194 -9.92 -5.14 -11.51
CA ILE A 194 -10.49 -3.98 -12.21
C ILE A 194 -9.78 -3.80 -13.54
N GLU A 195 -10.50 -4.10 -14.63
CA GLU A 195 -10.01 -3.87 -15.99
C GLU A 195 -9.84 -2.37 -16.24
N GLY A 196 -8.71 -1.97 -16.82
CA GLY A 196 -8.45 -0.57 -17.12
C GLY A 196 -7.81 0.25 -16.00
N ALA A 197 -7.80 -0.23 -14.75
CA ALA A 197 -7.44 0.59 -13.59
C ALA A 197 -5.93 0.83 -13.43
N ASP A 198 -5.64 2.00 -12.86
CA ASP A 198 -4.34 2.54 -12.45
C ASP A 198 -3.93 2.14 -11.01
N GLY A 199 -4.89 1.73 -10.18
CA GLY A 199 -4.65 1.22 -8.84
C GLY A 199 -5.83 0.42 -8.31
N SER A 200 -5.67 -0.19 -7.13
CA SER A 200 -6.76 -0.91 -6.49
C SER A 200 -6.71 -0.81 -4.97
N PRO A 201 -7.83 -0.51 -4.29
CA PRO A 201 -7.92 -0.74 -2.86
C PRO A 201 -7.76 -2.23 -2.57
N VAL A 202 -7.15 -2.54 -1.42
CA VAL A 202 -6.91 -3.92 -0.97
C VAL A 202 -7.28 -4.09 0.49
N ARG A 203 -7.51 -5.34 0.90
CA ARG A 203 -7.47 -5.72 2.31
C ARG A 203 -6.14 -6.39 2.60
N ALA A 204 -5.16 -5.59 3.01
CA ALA A 204 -3.85 -6.04 3.41
C ALA A 204 -3.90 -6.68 4.82
N VAL A 205 -3.37 -7.90 4.94
CA VAL A 205 -3.28 -8.63 6.21
C VAL A 205 -1.92 -9.33 6.36
N LEU A 206 -1.46 -9.45 7.60
CA LEU A 206 -0.21 -10.13 7.97
C LEU A 206 -0.46 -11.34 8.87
N ARG A 207 0.37 -12.37 8.77
CA ARG A 207 0.41 -13.46 9.75
C ARG A 207 1.85 -13.75 10.15
N PRO A 208 2.23 -13.68 11.44
CA PRO A 208 3.62 -13.87 11.83
C PRO A 208 4.13 -15.28 11.48
N ILE A 209 5.34 -15.38 10.95
CA ILE A 209 6.01 -16.66 10.68
C ILE A 209 6.74 -17.10 11.96
N GLY A 210 6.42 -18.29 12.48
CA GLY A 210 7.09 -18.90 13.64
C GLY A 210 6.21 -19.89 14.38
#